data_AF-D0IGC6-F1
#
_entry.id   AF-D0IGC6-F1
#
_cell.length_a   1.000
_cell.length_b   1.000
_cell.length_c   1.000
_cell.angle_alpha   90.00
_cell.angle_beta   90.00
_cell.angle_gamma   90.00
#
_symmetry.space_group_name_H-M   'P 1'
#
loop_
_entity.id
_entity.type
_entity.pdbx_description
1 polymer ?
#
loop_
_entity_poly.entity_id
_entity_poly.type
_entity_poly.pdbx_seq_one_letter_code
_entity_poly.pdbx_strand_id
1 'polypeptide(L)'
;MEKHSHKEDWIAILTGTFLVAQGVYFLQAGHLLTGGTTGLALLMTQFLPLTFGVLYFLSNCPFYLLAWKRFGARFAFNSAISGALVSLFADHLAMLITLEKVNVVYCAVAGGVLMGLGMLILFRHRSSLGGFNVLCLFIQDRFGISVGKSQMAIDGLILLASFFFVSPLTIGLSILGAFLLNLVLAMNHKPSRYRVIY
;
A
#
# COMPACT_ATOMS: atom_id res chain seq x y z
N MET A 1 -8.65 3.88 22.11
CA MET A 1 -7.89 4.93 21.40
C MET A 1 -8.64 6.23 21.63
N GLU A 2 -7.97 7.25 22.15
CA GLU A 2 -8.53 8.60 22.23
C GLU A 2 -8.97 9.05 20.84
N LYS A 3 -10.10 9.75 20.78
CA LYS A 3 -10.72 10.17 19.53
C LYS A 3 -9.87 11.30 18.96
N HIS A 4 -9.05 11.01 17.95
CA HIS A 4 -8.28 12.04 17.24
C HIS A 4 -9.21 13.13 16.71
N SER A 5 -8.72 14.37 16.74
CA SER A 5 -9.43 15.50 16.16
C SER A 5 -9.49 15.36 14.64
N HIS A 6 -10.55 15.86 14.01
CA HIS A 6 -10.67 15.84 12.54
C HIS A 6 -9.49 16.49 11.83
N LYS A 7 -8.85 17.50 12.45
CA LYS A 7 -7.64 18.15 11.89
C LYS A 7 -6.42 17.22 11.90
N GLU A 8 -6.27 16.44 12.96
CA GLU A 8 -5.17 15.47 13.08
C GLU A 8 -5.33 14.35 12.05
N ASP A 9 -6.56 13.85 11.86
CA ASP A 9 -6.86 12.85 10.83
C ASP A 9 -6.49 13.34 9.42
N TRP A 10 -6.84 14.59 9.08
CA TRP A 10 -6.54 15.14 7.76
C TRP A 10 -5.04 15.34 7.51
N ILE A 11 -4.32 15.87 8.50
CA ILE A 11 -2.86 16.03 8.42
C ILE A 11 -2.20 14.66 8.26
N ALA A 12 -2.62 13.68 9.06
CA ALA A 12 -2.10 12.32 8.97
C ALA A 12 -2.40 11.67 7.62
N ILE A 13 -3.61 11.86 7.06
CA ILE A 13 -3.95 11.38 5.72
C ILE A 13 -3.03 12.02 4.68
N LEU A 14 -2.87 13.34 4.69
CA LEU A 14 -2.00 14.03 3.73
C LEU A 14 -0.53 13.60 3.85
N THR A 15 0.03 13.58 5.05
CA THR A 15 1.43 13.19 5.27
C THR A 15 1.64 11.70 4.96
N GLY A 16 0.73 10.84 5.39
CA GLY A 16 0.83 9.40 5.17
C GLY A 16 0.74 9.04 3.69
N THR A 17 -0.22 9.61 2.96
CA THR A 17 -0.37 9.40 1.52
C THR A 17 0.79 9.98 0.72
N PHE A 18 1.31 11.14 1.12
CA PHE A 18 2.51 11.73 0.52
C PHE A 18 3.72 10.79 0.67
N LEU A 19 3.99 10.28 1.87
CA LEU A 19 5.11 9.34 2.09
C LEU A 19 4.95 8.03 1.31
N VAL A 20 3.73 7.49 1.25
CA VAL A 20 3.45 6.29 0.44
C VAL A 20 3.72 6.56 -1.04
N ALA A 21 3.25 7.68 -1.58
CA ALA A 21 3.48 8.05 -2.97
C ALA A 21 4.98 8.21 -3.29
N GLN A 22 5.76 8.82 -2.39
CA GLN A 22 7.22 8.89 -2.52
C GLN A 22 7.85 7.49 -2.56
N GLY A 23 7.42 6.60 -1.66
CA GLY A 23 7.94 5.25 -1.63
C GLY A 23 7.60 4.46 -2.91
N VAL A 24 6.38 4.61 -3.42
CA VAL A 24 5.97 4.04 -4.72
C VAL A 24 6.82 4.59 -5.85
N TYR A 25 7.11 5.90 -5.85
CA TYR A 25 7.93 6.53 -6.88
C TYR A 25 9.36 5.97 -6.91
N PHE A 26 9.98 5.74 -5.75
CA PHE A 26 11.27 5.04 -5.69
C PHE A 26 11.18 3.61 -6.22
N LEU A 27 10.13 2.86 -5.88
CA LEU A 27 9.94 1.51 -6.43
C LEU A 27 9.81 1.54 -7.96
N GLN A 28 9.04 2.48 -8.52
CA GLN A 28 8.91 2.66 -9.97
C GLN A 28 10.25 2.99 -10.62
N ALA A 29 11.04 3.90 -10.04
CA ALA A 29 12.37 4.27 -10.54
C ALA A 29 13.36 3.09 -10.54
N GLY A 30 13.18 2.11 -9.64
CA GLY A 30 13.95 0.87 -9.60
C GLY A 30 13.37 -0.29 -10.43
N HIS A 31 12.23 -0.08 -11.12
CA HIS A 31 11.42 -1.15 -11.71
C HIS A 31 11.09 -2.28 -10.71
N LEU A 32 10.93 -1.90 -9.44
CA LEU A 32 10.66 -2.81 -8.34
C LEU A 32 9.16 -2.97 -8.14
N LEU A 33 8.81 -4.13 -7.63
CA LEU A 33 7.46 -4.50 -7.28
C LEU A 33 7.32 -4.56 -5.76
N THR A 34 6.08 -4.63 -5.29
CA THR A 34 5.75 -4.86 -3.89
C THR A 34 4.54 -5.81 -3.82
N GLY A 35 4.09 -6.14 -2.61
CA GLY A 35 2.87 -6.91 -2.41
C GLY A 35 1.61 -6.04 -2.49
N GLY A 36 0.45 -6.66 -2.30
CA GLY A 36 -0.81 -5.94 -2.17
C GLY A 36 -1.35 -5.39 -3.49
N THR A 37 -2.30 -4.46 -3.38
CA THR A 37 -2.87 -3.76 -4.54
C THR A 37 -1.89 -2.80 -5.18
N THR A 38 -0.93 -2.26 -4.45
CA THR A 38 0.18 -1.48 -5.02
C THR A 38 1.03 -2.35 -5.96
N GLY A 39 1.39 -3.56 -5.53
CA GLY A 39 2.09 -4.53 -6.36
C GLY A 39 1.35 -4.88 -7.64
N LEU A 40 0.05 -5.20 -7.51
CA LEU A 40 -0.81 -5.47 -8.65
C LEU A 40 -0.86 -4.29 -9.62
N ALA A 41 -1.01 -3.05 -9.12
CA ALA A 41 -1.04 -1.85 -9.95
C ALA A 41 0.28 -1.62 -10.68
N LEU A 42 1.43 -1.78 -10.01
CA LEU A 42 2.76 -1.68 -10.62
C LEU A 42 2.99 -2.77 -11.68
N LEU A 43 2.47 -3.98 -11.46
CA LEU A 43 2.55 -5.04 -12.46
C LEU A 43 1.67 -4.72 -13.68
N MET A 44 0.46 -4.20 -13.47
CA MET A 44 -0.45 -3.82 -14.55
C MET A 44 0.11 -2.70 -15.43
N THR A 45 0.88 -1.76 -14.89
CA THR A 45 1.50 -0.70 -15.71
C THR A 45 2.49 -1.24 -16.75
N GLN A 46 2.97 -2.49 -16.60
CA GLN A 46 3.84 -3.14 -17.59
C GLN A 46 3.08 -3.59 -18.84
N PHE A 47 1.76 -3.73 -18.76
CA PHE A 47 0.92 -4.29 -19.84
C PHE A 47 -0.15 -3.32 -20.35
N LEU A 48 -0.60 -2.40 -19.51
CA LEU A 48 -1.66 -1.46 -19.82
C LEU A 48 -1.06 -0.06 -20.05
N PRO A 49 -1.52 0.69 -21.06
CA PRO A 49 -1.05 2.05 -21.34
C PRO A 49 -1.67 3.09 -20.38
N LEU A 50 -1.93 2.69 -19.13
CA LEU A 50 -2.53 3.53 -18.09
C LEU A 50 -1.49 3.86 -17.02
N THR A 51 -1.66 5.02 -16.38
CA THR A 51 -0.78 5.44 -15.29
C THR A 51 -0.98 4.57 -14.05
N PHE A 52 0.04 4.54 -13.19
CA PHE A 52 -0.01 3.78 -11.95
C PHE A 52 -1.20 4.22 -11.09
N GLY A 53 -1.41 5.52 -10.92
CA GLY A 53 -2.47 6.07 -10.07
C GLY A 53 -3.85 5.65 -10.53
N VAL A 54 -4.12 5.67 -11.84
CA VAL A 54 -5.40 5.20 -12.39
C VAL A 54 -5.61 3.72 -12.08
N LEU A 55 -4.63 2.88 -12.38
CA LEU A 55 -4.71 1.43 -12.14
C LEU A 55 -4.83 1.11 -10.64
N TYR A 56 -4.08 1.83 -9.81
CA TYR A 56 -4.11 1.71 -8.36
C TYR A 56 -5.47 2.07 -7.79
N PHE A 57 -6.06 3.20 -8.20
CA PHE A 57 -7.35 3.63 -7.71
C PHE A 57 -8.46 2.65 -8.12
N LEU A 58 -8.50 2.27 -9.40
CA LEU A 58 -9.50 1.34 -9.95
C LEU A 58 -9.41 -0.04 -9.28
N SER A 59 -8.21 -0.55 -9.06
CA SER A 59 -8.00 -1.82 -8.35
C SER A 59 -8.49 -1.77 -6.92
N ASN A 60 -8.46 -0.58 -6.29
CA ASN A 60 -8.91 -0.40 -4.91
C ASN A 60 -10.41 -0.08 -4.77
N CYS A 61 -11.08 0.38 -5.82
CA CYS A 61 -12.53 0.62 -5.85
C CYS A 61 -13.39 -0.52 -5.24
N PRO A 62 -13.23 -1.80 -5.63
CA PRO A 62 -14.02 -2.89 -5.05
C PRO A 62 -13.78 -3.04 -3.54
N PHE A 63 -12.56 -2.74 -3.07
CA PHE A 63 -12.22 -2.82 -1.65
C PHE A 63 -12.76 -1.63 -0.84
N TYR A 64 -12.91 -0.44 -1.43
CA TYR A 64 -13.60 0.68 -0.77
C TYR A 64 -15.08 0.37 -0.56
N LEU A 65 -15.74 -0.25 -1.55
CA LEU A 65 -17.12 -0.69 -1.43
C LEU A 65 -17.28 -1.77 -0.35
N LEU A 66 -16.35 -2.72 -0.30
CA LEU A 66 -16.31 -3.75 0.75
C LEU A 66 -16.08 -3.11 2.13
N ALA A 67 -15.17 -2.15 2.22
CA ALA A 67 -14.87 -1.41 3.44
C ALA A 67 -16.09 -0.65 3.96
N TRP A 68 -16.89 -0.05 3.06
CA TRP A 68 -18.11 0.66 3.43
C TRP A 68 -19.10 -0.28 4.13
N LYS A 69 -19.30 -1.47 3.57
CA LYS A 69 -20.24 -2.46 4.11
C LYS A 69 -19.79 -3.06 5.45
N ARG A 70 -18.48 -3.19 5.70
CA ARG A 70 -17.94 -3.90 6.87
C ARG A 70 -17.45 -2.99 8.00
N PHE A 71 -16.76 -1.90 7.67
CA PHE A 71 -16.07 -1.03 8.64
C PHE A 71 -16.73 0.34 8.78
N GLY A 72 -17.81 0.59 8.03
CA GLY A 72 -18.60 1.81 8.07
C GLY A 72 -18.12 2.90 7.10
N ALA A 73 -19.02 3.86 6.85
CA ALA A 73 -18.84 4.89 5.83
C ALA A 73 -17.60 5.78 6.07
N ARG A 74 -17.29 6.13 7.32
CA ARG A 74 -16.13 6.98 7.65
C ARG A 74 -14.81 6.33 7.25
N PHE A 75 -14.62 5.05 7.57
CA PHE A 75 -13.39 4.33 7.23
C PHE A 75 -13.25 4.17 5.72
N ALA A 76 -14.34 3.84 5.02
CA ALA A 76 -14.36 3.69 3.58
C ALA A 76 -14.06 4.99 2.85
N PHE A 77 -14.66 6.09 3.28
CA PHE A 77 -14.44 7.42 2.69
C PHE A 77 -13.00 7.90 2.91
N ASN A 78 -12.49 7.79 4.14
CA ASN A 78 -11.08 8.12 4.44
C ASN A 78 -10.12 7.28 3.60
N SER A 79 -10.42 6.01 3.39
CA SER A 79 -9.59 5.11 2.59
C SER A 79 -9.64 5.44 1.10
N ALA A 80 -10.82 5.75 0.58
CA ALA A 80 -10.99 6.18 -0.81
C ALA A 80 -10.24 7.49 -1.09
N ILE A 81 -10.35 8.48 -0.20
CA ILE A 81 -9.55 9.71 -0.30
C ILE A 81 -8.07 9.42 -0.22
N SER A 82 -7.65 8.56 0.72
CA SER A 82 -6.23 8.24 0.87
C SER A 82 -5.66 7.60 -0.39
N GLY A 83 -6.40 6.66 -0.99
CA GLY A 83 -5.97 6.05 -2.24
C GLY A 83 -6.03 7.02 -3.43
N ALA A 84 -7.00 7.93 -3.49
CA ALA A 84 -7.04 8.99 -4.50
C ALA A 84 -5.82 9.92 -4.40
N LEU A 85 -5.45 10.32 -3.19
CA LEU A 85 -4.27 11.14 -2.93
C LEU A 85 -2.97 10.42 -3.30
N VAL A 86 -2.81 9.15 -2.93
CA VAL A 86 -1.64 8.36 -3.36
C VAL A 86 -1.57 8.27 -4.88
N SER A 87 -2.71 8.05 -5.54
CA SER A 87 -2.79 7.96 -7.00
C SER A 87 -2.34 9.26 -7.66
N LEU A 88 -2.87 10.38 -7.17
CA LEU A 88 -2.56 11.71 -7.69
C LEU A 88 -1.10 12.08 -7.44
N PHE A 89 -0.61 11.90 -6.20
CA PHE A 89 0.77 12.19 -5.87
C PHE A 89 1.75 11.31 -6.64
N ALA A 90 1.51 9.99 -6.72
CA ALA A 90 2.43 9.08 -7.40
C ALA A 90 2.57 9.40 -8.90
N ASP A 91 1.46 9.69 -9.59
CA ASP A 91 1.49 10.01 -11.04
C ASP A 91 2.09 11.38 -11.32
N HIS A 92 1.90 12.36 -10.43
CA HIS A 92 2.33 13.74 -10.66
C HIS A 92 3.72 14.04 -10.11
N LEU A 93 4.29 13.16 -9.29
CA LEU A 93 5.59 13.40 -8.66
C LEU A 93 6.74 13.49 -9.67
N ALA A 94 6.65 12.74 -10.77
CA ALA A 94 7.62 12.80 -11.86
C ALA A 94 7.68 14.18 -12.55
N MET A 95 6.64 15.01 -12.43
CA MET A 95 6.66 16.39 -12.94
C MET A 95 7.39 17.36 -12.00
N LEU A 96 7.61 16.98 -10.75
CA LEU A 96 8.26 17.81 -9.74
C LEU A 96 9.72 17.41 -9.51
N ILE A 97 9.99 16.11 -9.56
CA ILE A 97 11.31 15.53 -9.28
C ILE A 97 11.58 14.44 -10.31
N THR A 98 12.68 14.55 -11.06
CA THR A 98 13.13 13.52 -11.99
C THR A 98 14.32 12.77 -11.39
N LEU A 99 14.23 11.45 -11.29
CA LEU A 99 15.32 10.59 -10.82
C LEU A 99 16.10 10.06 -12.04
N GLU A 100 17.21 10.70 -12.41
CA GLU A 100 18.01 10.27 -13.56
C GLU A 100 18.80 8.97 -13.30
N LYS A 101 19.55 8.92 -12.20
CA LYS A 101 20.35 7.74 -11.85
C LYS A 101 20.33 7.51 -10.35
N VAL A 102 19.53 6.54 -9.93
CA VAL A 102 19.44 6.12 -8.53
C VAL A 102 19.78 4.64 -8.46
N ASN A 103 20.54 4.25 -7.43
CA ASN A 103 20.87 2.85 -7.20
C ASN A 103 19.59 2.04 -6.88
N VAL A 104 19.36 0.93 -7.60
CA VAL A 104 18.16 0.10 -7.44
C VAL A 104 18.01 -0.45 -6.02
N VAL A 105 19.11 -0.73 -5.32
CA VAL A 105 19.10 -1.14 -3.90
C VAL A 105 18.57 -0.01 -3.03
N TYR A 106 19.00 1.24 -3.28
CA TYR A 106 18.47 2.40 -2.57
C TYR A 106 16.97 2.58 -2.84
N CYS A 107 16.53 2.42 -4.10
CA CYS A 107 15.11 2.43 -4.45
C CYS A 107 14.30 1.40 -3.65
N ALA A 108 14.83 0.18 -3.47
CA ALA A 108 14.18 -0.86 -2.68
C ALA A 108 14.06 -0.46 -1.20
N VAL A 109 15.16 0.04 -0.62
CA VAL A 109 15.22 0.43 0.80
C VAL A 109 14.35 1.65 1.08
N ALA A 110 14.54 2.74 0.32
CA ALA A 110 13.78 3.97 0.47
C ALA A 110 12.29 3.73 0.18
N GLY A 111 11.98 3.01 -0.90
CA GLY A 111 10.62 2.64 -1.26
C GLY A 111 9.89 1.89 -0.15
N GLY A 112 10.51 0.80 0.34
CA GLY A 112 9.96 -0.01 1.42
C GLY A 112 9.74 0.77 2.71
N VAL A 113 10.75 1.53 3.16
CA VAL A 113 10.68 2.29 4.42
C VAL A 113 9.66 3.42 4.36
N LEU A 114 9.64 4.21 3.28
CA LEU A 114 8.71 5.34 3.12
C LEU A 114 7.27 4.85 3.02
N MET A 115 7.02 3.79 2.25
CA MET A 115 5.70 3.16 2.21
C MET A 115 5.28 2.62 3.57
N GLY A 116 6.17 1.93 4.29
CA GLY A 116 5.89 1.40 5.62
C GLY A 116 5.54 2.50 6.64
N LEU A 117 6.28 3.60 6.64
CA LEU A 117 6.02 4.75 7.52
C LEU A 117 4.70 5.43 7.18
N GLY A 118 4.43 5.68 5.89
CA GLY A 118 3.18 6.31 5.48
C GLY A 118 1.96 5.43 5.78
N MET A 119 2.05 4.12 5.54
CA MET A 119 1.00 3.16 5.94
C MET A 119 0.76 3.14 7.44
N LEU A 120 1.83 3.20 8.26
CA LEU A 120 1.71 3.24 9.71
C LEU A 120 0.93 4.47 10.19
N ILE A 121 1.19 5.64 9.60
CA ILE A 121 0.48 6.89 9.91
C ILE A 121 -1.01 6.73 9.57
N LEU A 122 -1.33 6.20 8.39
CA LEU A 122 -2.72 6.02 7.94
C LEU A 122 -3.49 5.05 8.85
N PHE A 123 -2.89 3.91 9.20
CA PHE A 123 -3.52 2.92 10.06
C PHE A 123 -3.81 3.47 11.46
N ARG A 124 -2.97 4.36 12.01
CA ARG A 124 -3.22 5.00 13.31
C ARG A 124 -4.46 5.90 13.29
N HIS A 125 -4.77 6.51 12.16
CA HIS A 125 -5.91 7.42 11.99
C HIS A 125 -7.15 6.75 11.37
N ARG A 126 -7.27 5.41 11.52
CA ARG A 126 -8.38 4.62 10.95
C ARG A 126 -8.59 4.89 9.45
N SER A 127 -7.49 5.12 8.74
CA SER A 127 -7.48 5.13 7.29
C SER A 127 -6.71 3.92 6.79
N SER A 128 -7.09 3.42 5.63
CA SER A 128 -6.33 2.43 4.89
C SER A 128 -6.07 2.99 3.50
N LEU A 129 -5.14 2.39 2.78
CA LEU A 129 -4.90 2.74 1.39
C LEU A 129 -5.88 2.06 0.42
N GLY A 130 -6.88 1.34 0.95
CA GLY A 130 -7.61 0.35 0.18
C GLY A 130 -6.74 -0.86 -0.12
N GLY A 131 -7.37 -2.00 -0.40
CA GLY A 131 -6.66 -3.12 -0.98
C GLY A 131 -6.89 -4.45 -0.30
N PHE A 132 -5.98 -5.37 -0.58
CA PHE A 132 -6.09 -6.76 -0.15
C PHE A 132 -6.14 -6.91 1.37
N ASN A 133 -5.71 -5.94 2.17
CA ASN A 133 -5.92 -5.98 3.61
C ASN A 133 -7.41 -6.01 4.00
N VAL A 134 -8.25 -5.18 3.35
CA VAL A 134 -9.72 -5.19 3.59
C VAL A 134 -10.32 -6.52 3.13
N LEU A 135 -9.83 -7.05 2.01
CA LEU A 135 -10.23 -8.38 1.53
C LEU A 135 -9.82 -9.49 2.51
N CYS A 136 -8.60 -9.46 3.03
CA CYS A 136 -8.10 -10.45 3.97
C CYS A 136 -8.85 -10.41 5.30
N LEU A 137 -9.19 -9.23 5.80
CA LEU A 137 -10.06 -9.07 6.97
C LEU A 137 -11.45 -9.63 6.70
N PHE A 138 -12.02 -9.34 5.52
CA PHE A 138 -13.31 -9.91 5.13
C PHE A 138 -13.27 -11.44 5.02
N ILE A 139 -12.18 -12.00 4.47
CA ILE A 139 -11.97 -13.45 4.39
C ILE A 139 -11.85 -14.05 5.79
N GLN A 140 -11.12 -13.39 6.71
CA GLN A 140 -11.03 -13.82 8.09
C GLN A 140 -12.41 -13.85 8.75
N ASP A 141 -13.18 -12.79 8.61
CA ASP A 141 -14.49 -12.68 9.23
C ASP A 141 -15.52 -13.66 8.65
N ARG A 142 -15.39 -14.02 7.37
CA ARG A 142 -16.36 -14.89 6.68
C ARG A 142 -15.98 -16.37 6.69
N PHE A 143 -14.69 -16.68 6.59
CA PHE A 143 -14.18 -18.04 6.41
C PHE A 143 -13.25 -18.48 7.54
N GLY A 144 -12.93 -17.62 8.51
CA GLY A 144 -12.06 -17.94 9.65
C GLY A 144 -10.58 -18.08 9.28
N ILE A 145 -10.18 -17.78 8.04
CA ILE A 145 -8.79 -17.87 7.58
C ILE A 145 -8.03 -16.64 8.10
N SER A 146 -6.86 -16.83 8.70
CA SER A 146 -6.09 -15.70 9.25
C SER A 146 -5.69 -14.70 8.15
N VAL A 147 -5.77 -13.40 8.47
CA VAL A 147 -5.39 -12.29 7.56
C VAL A 147 -4.01 -12.52 6.95
N GLY A 148 -3.04 -12.93 7.77
CA GLY A 148 -1.68 -13.20 7.32
C GLY A 148 -1.59 -14.30 6.26
N LYS A 149 -2.37 -15.39 6.39
CA LYS A 149 -2.36 -16.49 5.39
C LYS A 149 -2.96 -16.03 4.06
N SER A 150 -4.08 -15.32 4.10
CA SER A 150 -4.74 -14.78 2.91
C SER A 150 -3.83 -13.77 2.20
N GLN A 151 -3.19 -12.89 2.96
CA GLN A 151 -2.27 -11.89 2.44
C GLN A 151 -1.04 -12.55 1.79
N MET A 152 -0.42 -13.53 2.47
CA MET A 152 0.71 -14.29 1.92
C MET A 152 0.36 -15.02 0.62
N ALA A 153 -0.85 -15.59 0.53
CA ALA A 153 -1.30 -16.26 -0.69
C ALA A 153 -1.42 -15.27 -1.86
N ILE A 154 -2.01 -14.10 -1.62
CA ILE A 154 -2.18 -13.08 -2.66
C ILE A 154 -0.83 -12.50 -3.09
N ASP A 155 0.04 -12.16 -2.14
CA ASP A 155 1.37 -11.63 -2.42
C ASP A 155 2.24 -12.67 -3.16
N GLY A 156 2.11 -13.96 -2.78
CA GLY A 156 2.75 -15.07 -3.47
C GLY A 156 2.28 -15.21 -4.92
N LEU A 157 0.98 -15.07 -5.19
CA LEU A 157 0.44 -15.11 -6.56
C LEU A 157 0.96 -13.94 -7.41
N ILE A 158 1.04 -12.73 -6.85
CA ILE A 158 1.61 -11.56 -7.56
C ILE A 158 3.09 -11.79 -7.87
N LEU A 159 3.85 -12.28 -6.89
CA LEU A 159 5.28 -12.55 -7.07
C LEU A 159 5.53 -13.65 -8.11
N LEU A 160 4.73 -14.72 -8.09
CA LEU A 160 4.78 -15.78 -9.10
C LEU A 160 4.44 -15.24 -10.50
N ALA A 161 3.40 -14.42 -10.62
CA ALA A 161 3.07 -13.78 -11.89
C ALA A 161 4.21 -12.88 -12.39
N SER A 162 4.89 -12.19 -11.48
CA SER A 162 6.00 -11.29 -11.78
C SER A 162 7.27 -12.02 -12.24
N PHE A 163 7.45 -13.29 -11.87
CA PHE A 163 8.60 -14.11 -12.28
C PHE A 163 8.71 -14.29 -13.80
N PHE A 164 7.57 -14.22 -14.51
CA PHE A 164 7.55 -14.33 -15.98
C PHE A 164 8.00 -13.06 -16.70
N PHE A 165 8.09 -11.93 -15.99
CA PHE A 165 8.29 -10.61 -16.61
C PHE A 165 9.48 -9.84 -16.05
N VAL A 166 10.02 -10.27 -14.91
CA VAL A 166 11.00 -9.49 -14.15
C VAL A 166 12.22 -10.34 -13.81
N SER A 167 13.41 -9.73 -13.83
CA SER A 167 14.67 -10.43 -13.55
C SER A 167 14.72 -10.97 -12.11
N PRO A 168 15.43 -12.09 -11.85
CA PRO A 168 15.58 -12.62 -10.49
C PRO A 168 16.18 -11.61 -9.49
N LEU A 169 17.08 -10.74 -9.95
CA LEU A 169 17.67 -9.69 -9.13
C LEU A 169 16.62 -8.66 -8.70
N THR A 170 15.82 -8.18 -9.65
CA THR A 170 14.74 -7.22 -9.38
C THR A 170 13.69 -7.83 -8.44
N ILE A 171 13.38 -9.12 -8.57
CA ILE A 171 12.50 -9.84 -7.63
C ILE A 171 13.13 -9.89 -6.24
N GLY A 172 14.41 -10.24 -6.12
CA GLY A 172 15.12 -10.24 -4.84
C GLY A 172 15.11 -8.87 -4.15
N LEU A 173 15.31 -7.79 -4.92
CA LEU A 173 15.23 -6.42 -4.41
C LEU A 173 13.78 -5.98 -4.08
N SER A 174 12.80 -6.46 -4.83
CA SER A 174 11.37 -6.25 -4.54
C SER A 174 10.97 -6.93 -3.22
N ILE A 175 11.47 -8.15 -2.99
CA ILE A 175 11.30 -8.87 -1.71
C ILE A 175 11.97 -8.09 -0.58
N LEU A 176 13.17 -7.54 -0.79
CA LEU A 176 13.84 -6.70 0.22
C LEU A 176 13.01 -5.46 0.57
N GLY A 177 12.50 -4.73 -0.43
CA GLY A 177 11.64 -3.57 -0.20
C GLY A 177 10.34 -3.93 0.53
N ALA A 178 9.68 -5.01 0.13
CA ALA A 178 8.48 -5.51 0.80
C ALA A 178 8.79 -5.97 2.24
N PHE A 179 9.94 -6.60 2.47
CA PHE A 179 10.39 -6.99 3.80
C PHE A 179 10.59 -5.77 4.70
N LEU A 180 11.25 -4.72 4.21
CA LEU A 180 11.47 -3.49 4.98
C LEU A 180 10.17 -2.75 5.30
N LEU A 181 9.25 -2.68 4.33
CA LEU A 181 7.90 -2.17 4.56
C LEU A 181 7.22 -2.92 5.71
N ASN A 182 7.21 -4.26 5.63
CA ASN A 182 6.59 -5.10 6.65
C ASN A 182 7.31 -5.01 7.99
N LEU A 183 8.64 -4.87 8.00
CA LEU A 183 9.43 -4.67 9.22
C LEU A 183 9.03 -3.37 9.92
N VAL A 184 8.92 -2.27 9.19
CA VAL A 184 8.46 -0.97 9.72
C VAL A 184 7.06 -1.10 10.33
N LEU A 185 6.14 -1.78 9.64
CA LEU A 185 4.81 -2.04 10.17
C LEU A 185 4.86 -2.93 11.43
N ALA A 186 5.57 -4.05 11.39
CA ALA A 186 5.64 -5.03 12.48
C ALA A 186 6.28 -4.46 13.74
N MET A 187 7.40 -3.74 13.63
CA MET A 187 8.06 -3.11 14.78
C MET A 187 7.17 -2.07 15.48
N ASN A 188 6.27 -1.45 14.74
CA ASN A 188 5.37 -0.42 15.26
C ASN A 188 3.96 -0.94 15.58
N HIS A 189 3.64 -2.17 15.20
CA HIS A 189 2.38 -2.85 15.50
C HIS A 189 2.49 -3.62 16.82
N LYS A 190 2.26 -2.95 17.95
CA LYS A 190 2.11 -3.63 19.25
C LYS A 190 0.68 -4.21 19.38
N PRO A 191 0.50 -5.55 19.45
CA PRO A 191 -0.82 -6.20 19.44
C PRO A 191 -1.73 -5.84 20.62
N SER A 192 -1.19 -5.29 21.72
CA SER A 192 -2.00 -4.88 22.89
C SER A 192 -2.68 -3.51 22.77
N ARG A 193 -2.37 -2.68 21.75
CA ARG A 193 -2.95 -1.33 21.59
C ARG A 193 -4.11 -1.25 20.58
N TYR A 194 -4.36 -2.29 19.79
CA TYR A 194 -5.29 -2.26 18.64
C TYR A 194 -6.42 -3.30 18.73
N ARG A 195 -7.00 -3.52 19.92
CA ARG A 195 -8.33 -4.13 19.98
C ARG A 195 -9.33 -3.11 19.44
N VAL A 196 -9.78 -3.31 18.20
CA VAL A 196 -11.02 -2.70 17.69
C VAL A 196 -12.14 -3.37 18.48
N ILE A 197 -12.53 -2.76 19.59
CA ILE A 197 -13.76 -3.11 20.28
C ILE A 197 -14.88 -2.53 19.42
N TYR A 198 -15.67 -3.41 18.82
CA TYR A 198 -16.90 -3.08 18.09
C TYR A 198 -17.94 -2.47 19.04
#